data_AF-A0A9P5XV99-F1
#
_entry.id   AF-A0A9P5XV99-F1
#
_cell.length_a   1.000
_cell.length_b   1.000
_cell.length_c   1.000
_cell.angle_alpha   90.00
_cell.angle_beta   90.00
_cell.angle_gamma   90.00
#
_symmetry.space_group_name_H-M   'P 1'
#
loop_
_entity.id
_entity.type
_entity.pdbx_description
1 polymer ?
#
loop_
_entity_poly.entity_id
_entity_poly.type
_entity_poly.pdbx_seq_one_letter_code
_entity_poly.pdbx_strand_id
1 'polypeptide(L)'
;MSLKARTTLYSLTLAFALCGSIFGYISSFMDGFSPYLIIFGKISGSVATVTWIWTSVLLSYQNRAYSTHWLTRSSVHFYSFVVFAIIWLGLGIMLSTQVSRECDFKTASDGLAYSWCGLSATASVLAFLISLMSIPTALLIYVTAWESGAGLEVNVAQADTPDDKV
;
A
#
# COMPACT_ATOMS: atom_id res chain seq x y z
N MET A 1 8.36 -20.40 -7.75
CA MET A 1 6.93 -20.12 -7.42
C MET A 1 6.65 -18.64 -7.12
N SER A 2 7.65 -17.77 -7.18
CA SER A 2 7.60 -16.37 -6.69
C SER A 2 6.81 -15.39 -7.58
N LEU A 3 6.96 -15.44 -8.91
CA LEU A 3 6.44 -14.38 -9.80
C LEU A 3 4.92 -14.15 -9.70
N LYS A 4 4.14 -15.25 -9.68
CA LYS A 4 2.67 -15.16 -9.57
C LYS A 4 2.25 -14.56 -8.23
N ALA A 5 2.87 -15.00 -7.13
CA ALA A 5 2.57 -14.49 -5.80
C ALA A 5 2.92 -12.99 -5.68
N ARG A 6 4.10 -12.59 -6.16
CA ARG A 6 4.52 -11.18 -6.20
C ARG A 6 3.54 -10.34 -7.02
N THR A 7 3.16 -10.79 -8.21
CA THR A 7 2.20 -10.08 -9.08
C THR A 7 0.85 -9.90 -8.41
N THR A 8 0.34 -10.93 -7.73
CA THR A 8 -0.92 -10.86 -6.98
C THR A 8 -0.83 -9.83 -5.86
N LEU A 9 0.22 -9.85 -5.06
CA LEU A 9 0.38 -8.91 -3.95
C LEU A 9 0.56 -7.46 -4.41
N TYR A 10 1.27 -7.24 -5.51
CA TYR A 10 1.39 -5.91 -6.12
C TYR A 10 0.02 -5.42 -6.61
N SER A 11 -0.72 -6.29 -7.29
CA SER A 11 -2.06 -5.96 -7.80
C SER A 11 -3.04 -5.64 -6.67
N LEU A 12 -3.01 -6.39 -5.57
CA LEU A 12 -3.82 -6.11 -4.38
C LEU A 12 -3.43 -4.78 -3.74
N THR A 13 -2.13 -4.54 -3.55
CA THR A 13 -1.62 -3.26 -3.02
C THR A 13 -2.06 -2.09 -3.90
N LEU A 14 -1.95 -2.25 -5.22
CA LEU A 14 -2.40 -1.26 -6.19
C LEU A 14 -3.90 -0.98 -6.09
N ALA A 15 -4.73 -2.04 -6.05
CA ALA A 15 -6.17 -1.91 -5.95
C ALA A 15 -6.60 -1.21 -4.66
N PHE A 16 -6.02 -1.58 -3.52
CA PHE A 16 -6.31 -0.94 -2.24
C PHE A 16 -5.85 0.52 -2.19
N ALA A 17 -4.69 0.84 -2.78
CA ALA A 17 -4.21 2.22 -2.87
C ALA A 17 -5.08 3.07 -3.82
N LEU A 18 -5.59 2.50 -4.92
CA LEU A 18 -6.56 3.18 -5.78
C LEU A 18 -7.85 3.51 -5.01
N CYS A 19 -8.45 2.51 -4.36
CA CYS A 19 -9.62 2.72 -3.50
C CYS A 19 -9.33 3.74 -2.39
N GLY A 20 -8.18 3.60 -1.72
CA GLY A 20 -7.73 4.50 -0.65
C GLY A 20 -7.61 5.95 -1.12
N SER A 21 -7.17 6.18 -2.36
CA SER A 21 -7.09 7.54 -2.92
C SER A 21 -8.48 8.14 -3.12
N ILE A 22 -9.44 7.37 -3.63
CA ILE A 22 -10.83 7.82 -3.80
C ILE A 22 -11.45 8.18 -2.45
N PHE A 23 -11.39 7.27 -1.47
CA PHE A 23 -11.98 7.50 -0.16
C PHE A 23 -11.27 8.60 0.63
N GLY A 24 -9.94 8.71 0.53
CA GLY A 24 -9.16 9.77 1.16
C GLY A 24 -9.47 11.15 0.60
N TYR A 25 -9.64 11.28 -0.72
CA TYR A 25 -10.05 12.55 -1.30
C TYR A 25 -11.51 12.88 -0.99
N ILE A 26 -12.43 11.93 -1.05
CA ILE A 26 -13.83 12.17 -0.65
C ILE A 26 -13.89 12.69 0.79
N SER A 27 -13.20 12.04 1.74
CA SER A 27 -13.18 12.52 3.13
C SER A 27 -12.52 13.89 3.29
N SER A 28 -11.60 14.27 2.39
CA SER A 28 -10.96 15.59 2.41
C SER A 28 -11.86 16.78 2.03
N PHE A 29 -13.04 16.52 1.48
CA PHE A 29 -14.03 17.52 1.11
C PHE A 29 -15.25 17.52 2.04
N MET A 30 -15.23 16.74 3.13
CA MET A 30 -16.34 16.61 4.07
C MET A 30 -15.99 17.19 5.43
N ASP A 31 -16.90 18.00 5.97
CA ASP A 31 -16.82 18.51 7.34
C ASP A 31 -17.34 17.44 8.31
N GLY A 32 -16.44 16.61 8.82
CA GLY A 32 -16.76 15.61 9.85
C GLY A 32 -16.83 16.21 11.27
N PHE A 33 -17.02 15.35 12.27
CA PHE A 33 -17.02 15.78 13.67
C PHE A 33 -15.63 16.21 14.14
N SER A 34 -14.57 15.62 13.58
CA SER A 34 -13.19 15.97 13.87
C SER A 34 -12.65 16.96 12.83
N PRO A 35 -12.04 18.09 13.23
CA PRO A 35 -11.35 18.98 12.29
C PRO A 35 -10.15 18.29 11.61
N TYR A 36 -9.69 17.17 12.16
CA TYR A 36 -8.60 16.38 11.60
C TYR A 36 -9.04 15.49 10.44
N LEU A 37 -10.35 15.26 10.22
CA LEU A 37 -10.83 14.40 9.14
C LEU A 37 -10.37 14.92 7.78
N ILE A 38 -10.48 16.22 7.55
CA ILE A 38 -10.06 16.88 6.30
C ILE A 38 -8.55 16.72 6.11
N ILE A 39 -7.77 17.02 7.15
CA ILE A 39 -6.30 16.98 7.10
C ILE A 39 -5.82 15.55 6.83
N PHE A 40 -6.35 14.58 7.57
CA PHE A 40 -5.98 13.18 7.42
C PHE A 40 -6.50 12.58 6.12
N GLY A 41 -7.66 13.02 5.63
CA GLY A 41 -8.17 12.69 4.29
C GLY A 41 -7.21 13.14 3.20
N LYS A 42 -6.75 14.41 3.23
CA LYS A 42 -5.77 14.93 2.26
C LYS A 42 -4.45 14.15 2.29
N ILE A 43 -3.91 13.91 3.48
CA ILE A 43 -2.67 13.15 3.65
C ILE A 43 -2.84 11.72 3.12
N SER A 44 -3.88 11.02 3.57
CA SER A 44 -4.17 9.65 3.15
C SER A 44 -4.38 9.55 1.65
N GLY A 45 -5.21 10.42 1.07
CA GLY A 45 -5.48 10.47 -0.38
C GLY A 45 -4.21 10.72 -1.20
N SER A 46 -3.37 11.66 -0.77
CA SER A 46 -2.11 11.98 -1.46
C SER A 46 -1.11 10.82 -1.39
N VAL A 47 -0.93 10.22 -0.21
CA VAL A 47 -0.04 9.06 -0.03
C VAL A 47 -0.56 7.85 -0.80
N ALA A 48 -1.87 7.65 -0.85
CA ALA A 48 -2.52 6.64 -1.70
C ALA A 48 -2.21 6.86 -3.18
N THR A 49 -2.28 8.11 -3.66
CA THR A 49 -1.91 8.46 -5.03
C THR A 49 -0.47 8.09 -5.36
N VAL A 50 0.47 8.51 -4.52
CA VAL A 50 1.89 8.18 -4.70
C VAL A 50 2.10 6.66 -4.66
N THR A 51 1.45 5.96 -3.73
CA THR A 51 1.56 4.51 -3.56
C THR A 51 1.10 3.77 -4.81
N TRP A 52 -0.07 4.08 -5.37
CA TRP A 52 -0.56 3.35 -6.54
C TRP A 52 0.27 3.69 -7.78
N ILE A 53 0.68 4.95 -7.98
CA ILE A 53 1.56 5.33 -9.11
C ILE A 53 2.87 4.55 -9.04
N TRP A 54 3.51 4.56 -7.88
CA TRP A 54 4.78 3.85 -7.68
C TRP A 54 4.63 2.34 -7.84
N THR A 55 3.55 1.76 -7.30
CA THR A 55 3.26 0.33 -7.47
C THR A 55 3.03 -0.03 -8.93
N SER A 56 2.35 0.81 -9.72
CA SER A 56 2.20 0.61 -11.17
C SER A 56 3.55 0.63 -11.89
N VAL A 57 4.45 1.54 -11.53
CA VAL A 57 5.82 1.58 -12.06
C VAL A 57 6.53 0.26 -11.74
N LEU A 58 6.60 -0.16 -10.48
CA LEU A 58 7.27 -1.40 -10.08
C LEU A 58 6.67 -2.63 -10.78
N LEU A 59 5.34 -2.69 -10.91
CA LEU A 59 4.64 -3.78 -11.61
C LEU A 59 5.06 -3.86 -13.09
N SER A 60 5.37 -2.74 -13.75
CA SER A 60 5.81 -2.73 -15.15
C SER A 60 7.25 -3.23 -15.36
N TYR A 61 8.07 -3.25 -14.30
CA TYR A 61 9.47 -3.67 -14.31
C TYR A 61 9.72 -5.05 -13.67
N GLN A 62 8.74 -5.61 -12.94
CA GLN A 62 8.92 -6.85 -12.17
C GLN A 62 9.17 -8.12 -13.00
N ASN A 63 8.90 -8.10 -14.32
CA ASN A 63 9.00 -9.27 -15.20
C ASN A 63 9.94 -8.99 -16.39
N ARG A 64 11.09 -8.38 -16.12
CA ARG A 64 12.10 -8.03 -17.12
C ARG A 64 13.46 -8.62 -16.75
N ALA A 65 13.59 -9.94 -16.87
CA ALA A 65 14.78 -10.70 -16.41
C ALA A 65 16.11 -10.24 -17.04
N TYR A 66 16.10 -9.81 -18.31
CA TYR A 66 17.31 -9.38 -19.03
C TYR A 66 17.58 -7.87 -18.97
N SER A 67 16.78 -7.12 -18.22
CA SER A 67 16.98 -5.67 -18.10
C SER A 67 17.93 -5.35 -16.96
N THR A 68 18.91 -4.49 -17.24
CA THR A 68 19.87 -3.95 -16.26
C THR A 68 19.39 -2.65 -15.61
N HIS A 69 18.14 -2.26 -15.87
CA HIS A 69 17.57 -1.03 -15.35
C HIS A 69 17.48 -1.08 -13.82
N TRP A 70 17.79 0.00 -13.12
CA TRP A 70 17.81 0.00 -11.66
C TRP A 70 16.44 -0.38 -11.04
N LEU A 71 15.33 -0.03 -11.68
CA LEU A 71 13.97 -0.43 -11.28
C LEU A 71 13.69 -1.94 -11.33
N THR A 72 14.55 -2.77 -11.94
CA THR A 72 14.39 -4.22 -11.90
C THR A 72 15.14 -4.87 -10.75
N ARG A 73 15.94 -4.12 -9.98
CA ARG A 73 16.70 -4.65 -8.85
C ARG A 73 15.79 -5.01 -7.69
N SER A 74 16.00 -6.18 -7.10
CA SER A 74 15.25 -6.66 -5.92
C SER A 74 15.29 -5.66 -4.76
N SER A 75 16.38 -4.93 -4.58
CA SER A 75 16.53 -3.88 -3.57
C SER A 75 15.47 -2.78 -3.68
N VAL A 76 15.21 -2.28 -4.89
CA VAL A 76 14.22 -1.22 -5.13
C VAL A 76 12.83 -1.70 -4.76
N HIS A 77 12.48 -2.90 -5.20
CA HIS A 77 11.20 -3.53 -4.88
C HIS A 77 11.08 -3.77 -3.37
N PHE A 78 12.09 -4.36 -2.73
CA PHE A 78 12.11 -4.64 -1.31
C PHE A 78 11.92 -3.36 -0.47
N TYR A 79 12.77 -2.35 -0.65
CA TYR A 79 12.71 -1.13 0.14
C TYR A 79 11.42 -0.36 -0.08
N SER A 80 10.87 -0.36 -1.30
CA SER A 80 9.57 0.27 -1.57
C SER A 80 8.46 -0.32 -0.71
N PHE A 81 8.36 -1.65 -0.63
CA PHE A 81 7.33 -2.31 0.16
C PHE A 81 7.60 -2.26 1.67
N VAL A 82 8.86 -2.19 2.11
CA VAL A 82 9.19 -1.90 3.53
C VAL A 82 8.69 -0.50 3.90
N VAL A 83 8.97 0.51 3.07
CA VAL A 83 8.50 1.88 3.30
C VAL A 83 6.98 1.95 3.30
N PHE A 84 6.32 1.26 2.36
CA PHE A 84 4.86 1.15 2.36
C PHE A 84 4.32 0.52 3.63
N ALA A 85 4.89 -0.58 4.11
CA ALA A 85 4.46 -1.22 5.35
C ALA A 85 4.49 -0.25 6.54
N ILE A 86 5.59 0.48 6.71
CA ILE A 86 5.76 1.42 7.84
C ILE A 86 4.80 2.60 7.72
N ILE A 87 4.76 3.26 6.56
CA ILE A 87 3.91 4.45 6.35
C ILE A 87 2.44 4.10 6.51
N TRP A 88 1.99 3.01 5.88
CA TRP A 88 0.58 2.62 5.90
C TRP A 88 0.14 2.07 7.26
N LEU A 89 1.02 1.44 8.03
CA LEU A 89 0.75 1.10 9.42
C LEU A 89 0.51 2.37 10.25
N GLY A 90 1.39 3.37 10.13
CA GLY A 90 1.25 4.65 10.82
C GLY A 90 -0.05 5.38 10.44
N LEU A 91 -0.35 5.47 9.15
CA LEU A 91 -1.60 6.05 8.65
C LEU A 91 -2.83 5.25 9.11
N GLY A 92 -2.76 3.92 9.14
CA GLY A 92 -3.85 3.06 9.61
C GLY A 92 -4.19 3.32 11.08
N ILE A 93 -3.17 3.43 11.95
CA ILE A 93 -3.32 3.78 13.37
C ILE A 93 -3.87 5.21 13.52
N MET A 94 -3.32 6.16 12.77
CA MET A 94 -3.78 7.55 12.80
C MET A 94 -5.26 7.66 12.42
N LEU A 95 -5.67 7.02 11.32
CA LEU A 95 -7.06 7.04 10.85
C LEU A 95 -7.99 6.30 11.82
N SER A 96 -7.57 5.15 12.37
CA SER A 96 -8.39 4.37 13.30
C SER A 96 -8.69 5.14 14.60
N THR A 97 -7.77 5.99 15.05
CA THR A 97 -8.00 6.84 16.24
C THR A 97 -9.13 7.87 16.05
N GLN A 98 -9.45 8.24 14.81
CA GLN A 98 -10.55 9.16 14.51
C GLN A 98 -11.90 8.46 14.41
N VAL A 99 -11.93 7.16 14.11
CA VAL A 99 -13.16 6.39 13.88
C VAL A 99 -14.10 6.49 15.08
N SER A 100 -13.59 6.45 16.31
CA SER A 100 -14.44 6.56 17.51
C SER A 100 -15.18 7.89 17.62
N ARG A 101 -14.58 8.98 17.11
CA ARG A 101 -15.22 10.31 17.08
C ARG A 101 -16.23 10.41 15.94
N GLU A 102 -15.85 9.94 14.75
CA GLU A 102 -16.72 10.01 13.57
C GLU A 102 -17.93 9.06 13.68
N CYS A 103 -17.82 8.01 14.48
CA CYS A 103 -18.90 7.06 14.77
C CYS A 103 -19.68 7.38 16.06
N ASP A 104 -19.55 8.59 16.62
CA ASP A 104 -20.39 9.01 17.75
C ASP A 104 -21.75 9.54 17.29
N PHE A 105 -22.69 8.61 17.13
CA PHE A 105 -24.07 8.93 16.71
C PHE A 105 -24.92 9.61 17.79
N LYS A 106 -24.37 9.85 18.99
CA LYS A 106 -25.08 10.59 20.04
C LYS A 106 -24.95 12.11 19.88
N THR A 107 -23.89 12.55 19.19
CA THR A 107 -23.66 13.96 18.92
C THR A 107 -24.57 14.44 17.78
N ALA A 108 -25.15 15.64 17.92
CA ALA A 108 -26.04 16.22 16.91
C ALA A 108 -25.31 16.32 15.55
N SER A 109 -25.88 15.70 14.53
CA SER A 109 -25.35 15.65 13.16
C SER A 109 -26.32 16.31 12.19
N ASP A 110 -25.79 16.80 11.08
CA ASP A 110 -26.50 17.22 9.88
C ASP A 110 -27.22 16.07 9.12
N GLY A 111 -27.14 14.83 9.64
CA GLY A 111 -27.71 13.63 9.05
C GLY A 111 -26.70 12.77 8.27
N LEU A 112 -25.44 13.19 8.18
CA LEU A 112 -24.39 12.49 7.43
C LEU A 112 -23.39 11.72 8.30
N ALA A 113 -23.59 11.66 9.63
CA ALA A 113 -22.70 10.95 10.56
C ALA A 113 -22.35 9.51 10.13
N TYR A 114 -23.32 8.76 9.58
CA TYR A 114 -23.09 7.40 9.09
C TYR A 114 -22.06 7.36 7.95
N SER A 115 -22.09 8.35 7.06
CA SER A 115 -21.13 8.47 5.96
C SER A 115 -19.73 8.76 6.47
N TRP A 116 -19.58 9.65 7.45
CA TRP A 116 -18.27 10.02 8.01
C TRP A 116 -17.61 8.87 8.75
N CYS A 117 -18.39 8.17 9.58
CA CYS A 117 -18.00 6.93 10.23
C CYS A 117 -17.56 5.88 9.21
N GLY A 118 -18.40 5.63 8.19
CA GLY A 118 -18.11 4.66 7.13
C GLY A 118 -16.83 4.98 6.37
N LEU A 119 -16.66 6.22 5.92
CA LEU A 119 -15.47 6.66 5.18
C LEU A 119 -14.20 6.53 6.02
N SER A 120 -14.24 6.94 7.29
CA SER A 120 -13.10 6.86 8.20
C SER A 120 -12.72 5.41 8.50
N ALA A 121 -13.70 4.56 8.75
CA ALA A 121 -13.50 3.13 8.96
C ALA A 121 -12.94 2.45 7.71
N THR A 122 -13.51 2.70 6.53
CA THR A 122 -13.03 2.16 5.26
C THR A 122 -11.61 2.62 4.95
N ALA A 123 -11.30 3.91 5.12
CA ALA A 123 -9.95 4.42 4.90
C ALA A 123 -8.92 3.77 5.85
N SER A 124 -9.28 3.57 7.12
CA SER A 124 -8.43 2.87 8.09
C SER A 124 -8.19 1.40 7.71
N VAL A 125 -9.25 0.68 7.31
CA VAL A 125 -9.13 -0.72 6.86
C VAL A 125 -8.25 -0.83 5.62
N LEU A 126 -8.44 0.04 4.62
CA LEU A 126 -7.60 0.05 3.42
C LEU A 126 -6.14 0.33 3.74
N ALA A 127 -5.85 1.26 4.64
CA ALA A 127 -4.49 1.54 5.09
C ALA A 127 -3.85 0.29 5.74
N PHE A 128 -4.56 -0.39 6.64
CA PHE A 128 -4.05 -1.63 7.23
C PHE A 128 -3.88 -2.74 6.20
N LEU A 129 -4.79 -2.90 5.24
CA LEU A 129 -4.67 -3.89 4.17
C LEU A 129 -3.43 -3.63 3.30
N ILE A 130 -3.15 -2.37 2.93
CA ILE A 130 -1.92 -2.03 2.19
C ILE A 130 -0.67 -2.40 3.00
N SER A 131 -0.65 -2.06 4.30
CA SER A 131 0.45 -2.44 5.19
C SER A 131 0.62 -3.97 5.26
N LEU A 132 -0.47 -4.70 5.48
CA LEU A 132 -0.49 -6.16 5.59
C LEU A 132 -0.12 -6.86 4.28
N MET A 133 -0.39 -6.29 3.12
CA MET A 133 0.06 -6.83 1.83
C MET A 133 1.53 -6.48 1.55
N SER A 134 2.01 -5.34 2.06
CA SER A 134 3.38 -4.90 1.83
C SER A 134 4.42 -5.75 2.58
N ILE A 135 4.09 -6.20 3.80
CA ILE A 135 4.96 -7.09 4.59
C ILE A 135 5.30 -8.41 3.87
N PRO A 136 4.32 -9.27 3.48
CA PRO A 136 4.60 -10.52 2.79
C PRO A 136 5.24 -10.28 1.43
N THR A 137 4.95 -9.15 0.77
CA THR A 137 5.62 -8.78 -0.48
C THR A 137 7.12 -8.57 -0.27
N ALA A 138 7.50 -7.75 0.72
CA ALA A 138 8.89 -7.50 1.07
C ALA A 138 9.59 -8.79 1.51
N LEU A 139 8.93 -9.62 2.32
CA LEU A 139 9.47 -10.91 2.75
C LEU A 139 9.70 -11.86 1.57
N LEU A 140 8.75 -11.98 0.64
CA LEU A 140 8.92 -12.82 -0.55
C LEU A 140 10.10 -12.36 -1.40
N ILE A 141 10.22 -11.05 -1.65
CA ILE A 141 11.35 -10.50 -2.41
C ILE A 141 12.68 -10.76 -1.70
N TYR A 142 12.71 -10.60 -0.37
CA TYR A 142 13.92 -10.84 0.41
C TYR A 142 14.34 -12.31 0.36
N VAL A 143 13.40 -13.23 0.57
CA VAL A 143 13.66 -14.67 0.53
C VAL A 143 14.12 -15.10 -0.85
N THR A 144 13.46 -14.66 -1.93
CA THR A 144 13.84 -15.06 -3.29
C THR A 144 15.19 -14.48 -3.70
N ALA A 145 15.48 -13.24 -3.31
CA ALA A 145 16.78 -12.62 -3.53
C ALA A 145 17.89 -13.33 -2.75
N TRP A 146 17.62 -13.74 -1.50
CA TRP A 146 18.57 -14.51 -0.69
C TRP A 146 18.84 -15.90 -1.27
N GLU A 147 17.80 -16.62 -1.68
CA GLU A 147 17.90 -17.95 -2.30
C GLU A 147 18.68 -17.92 -3.63
N SER A 148 18.67 -16.79 -4.35
CA SER A 148 19.46 -16.63 -5.59
C SER A 148 20.97 -16.50 -5.39
N GLY A 149 21.45 -16.31 -4.15
CA GLY A 149 22.88 -16.13 -3.85
C GLY A 149 23.47 -14.76 -4.21
N ALA A 150 22.83 -13.99 -5.09
CA ALA A 150 23.24 -12.64 -5.48
C ALA A 150 22.69 -11.53 -4.54
N GLY A 151 21.82 -11.90 -3.59
CA GLY A 151 21.23 -10.95 -2.64
C GLY A 151 20.33 -9.91 -3.32
N LEU A 152 20.13 -8.76 -2.67
CA LEU A 152 19.17 -7.74 -3.14
C LEU A 152 19.61 -6.99 -4.42
N GLU A 153 20.85 -7.15 -4.88
CA GLU A 153 21.32 -6.54 -6.13
C GLU A 153 20.87 -7.32 -7.38
N VAL A 154 20.38 -8.55 -7.20
CA VAL A 154 19.86 -9.38 -8.30
C VAL A 154 18.64 -8.73 -8.96
N ASN A 155 18.43 -9.00 -10.25
CA ASN A 155 17.18 -8.67 -10.90
C ASN A 155 16.03 -9.48 -10.26
N VAL A 156 14.95 -8.81 -9.90
CA VAL A 156 13.80 -9.39 -9.20
C VAL A 156 13.12 -10.51 -10.00
N ALA A 157 13.18 -10.47 -11.33
CA ALA A 157 12.64 -11.53 -12.18
C ALA A 157 13.60 -12.72 -12.29
N GLN A 158 14.91 -12.49 -12.23
CA GLN A 158 15.91 -13.57 -12.24
C GLN A 158 15.90 -14.34 -10.91
N ALA A 159 15.68 -13.65 -9.79
CA ALA A 159 15.52 -14.28 -8.47
C ALA A 159 14.36 -15.30 -8.40
N ASP A 160 13.43 -15.27 -9.36
CA ASP A 160 12.28 -16.18 -9.39
C ASP A 160 12.55 -17.50 -10.12
N THR A 161 13.65 -17.55 -10.88
CA THR A 161 14.11 -18.69 -11.67
C THR A 161 15.37 -19.25 -11.01
N PRO A 162 15.30 -20.43 -10.37
CA PRO A 162 16.50 -21.13 -9.91
C PRO A 162 17.42 -21.44 -11.09
N ASP A 163 18.73 -21.35 -10.88
CA ASP A 163 19.80 -21.56 -11.89
C ASP A 163 19.82 -22.97 -12.53
N ASP A 164 18.93 -23.89 -12.16
CA ASP A 164 18.89 -25.27 -12.68
C ASP A 164 18.25 -25.41 -14.08
N LYS A 165 18.11 -24.33 -14.86
CA LYS A 165 17.47 -24.35 -16.20
C LYS A 165 18.18 -23.55 -17.29
N VAL A 166 19.51 -23.48 -17.25
CA VAL A 166 20.33 -23.10 -18.41
C VAL A 166 21.33 -24.19 -18.73
#